data_AF-A0A0F5PC24-F1
#
_entry.id   AF-A0A0F5PC24-F1
#
_cell.length_a   1.000
_cell.length_b   1.000
_cell.length_c   1.000
_cell.angle_alpha   90.00
_cell.angle_beta   90.00
_cell.angle_gamma   90.00
#
_symmetry.space_group_name_H-M   'P 1'
#
loop_
_entity.id
_entity.type
_entity.pdbx_description
1 polymer ?
#
loop_
_entity_poly.entity_id
_entity_poly.type
_entity_poly.pdbx_seq_one_letter_code
_entity_poly.pdbx_strand_id
1 'polypeptide(L)'
;MSKNRDDATLRVYAALEEYERALDMAAKHGALLAAELPQARLDGNFAMEVAQGAFTHFYNSLSTIVTARGQVVDGHRELAVVQRRFNLPVVAGGEKLSARPLETVEKPRRVA
;
A
#
# COMPACT_ATOMS: atom_id res chain seq x y z
N MET A 1 22.68 -6.00 -17.35
CA MET A 1 22.52 -5.04 -16.24
C MET A 1 23.05 -5.70 -14.96
N SER A 2 23.52 -4.93 -13.98
CA SER A 2 24.22 -5.49 -12.80
C SER A 2 23.24 -6.22 -11.87
N LYS A 3 23.54 -7.49 -11.54
CA LYS A 3 22.80 -8.34 -10.61
C LYS A 3 22.44 -7.63 -9.29
N ASN A 4 23.34 -6.79 -8.79
CA ASN A 4 23.14 -6.02 -7.56
C ASN A 4 21.97 -5.03 -7.65
N ARG A 5 21.67 -4.50 -8.83
CA ARG A 5 20.60 -3.51 -9.04
C ARG A 5 19.23 -4.18 -9.06
N ASP A 6 19.14 -5.37 -9.64
CA ASP A 6 17.91 -6.16 -9.67
C ASP A 6 17.60 -6.69 -8.25
N ASP A 7 18.62 -7.19 -7.54
CA ASP A 7 18.49 -7.64 -6.15
C ASP A 7 18.10 -6.49 -5.19
N ALA A 8 18.63 -5.28 -5.40
CA ALA A 8 18.22 -4.11 -4.62
C ALA A 8 16.76 -3.74 -4.87
N THR A 9 16.31 -3.80 -6.13
CA THR A 9 14.93 -3.50 -6.51
C THR A 9 13.97 -4.49 -5.85
N LEU A 10 14.24 -5.79 -5.95
CA LEU A 10 13.44 -6.84 -5.32
C LEU A 10 13.32 -6.66 -3.80
N ARG A 11 14.42 -6.31 -3.13
CA ARG A 11 14.41 -6.05 -1.68
C ARG A 11 13.54 -4.87 -1.29
N VAL A 12 13.55 -3.78 -2.08
CA VAL A 12 12.71 -2.61 -1.81
C VAL A 12 11.23 -2.96 -1.98
N TYR A 13 10.85 -3.66 -3.05
CA TYR A 13 9.46 -4.07 -3.26
C TYR A 13 8.97 -5.02 -2.18
N ALA A 14 9.78 -6.00 -1.79
CA ALA A 14 9.42 -6.91 -0.68
C ALA A 14 9.24 -6.15 0.64
N ALA A 15 10.11 -5.17 0.94
CA ALA A 15 9.97 -4.35 2.14
C ALA A 15 8.73 -3.44 2.08
N LEU A 16 8.38 -2.93 0.90
CA LEU A 16 7.20 -2.12 0.68
C LEU A 16 5.91 -2.92 0.92
N GLU A 17 5.80 -4.11 0.32
CA GLU A 17 4.63 -4.99 0.51
C GLU A 17 4.45 -5.40 1.96
N GLU A 18 5.55 -5.72 2.67
CA GLU A 18 5.49 -6.04 4.09
C GLU A 18 5.05 -4.84 4.92
N TYR A 19 5.51 -3.63 4.58
CA TYR A 19 5.10 -2.41 5.26
C TYR A 19 3.63 -2.06 5.02
N GLU A 20 3.13 -2.22 3.79
CA GLU A 20 1.71 -2.08 3.45
C GLU A 20 0.84 -3.04 4.28
N ARG A 21 1.25 -4.30 4.39
CA ARG A 21 0.55 -5.30 5.21
C ARG A 21 0.56 -4.94 6.70
N ALA A 22 1.69 -4.46 7.22
CA ALA A 22 1.79 -4.03 8.62
C ALA A 22 0.83 -2.86 8.92
N LEU A 23 0.70 -1.91 8.00
CA LEU A 23 -0.25 -0.80 8.11
C LEU A 23 -1.71 -1.29 8.06
N ASP A 24 -2.03 -2.24 7.18
CA ASP A 24 -3.37 -2.85 7.11
C ASP A 24 -3.74 -3.57 8.42
N MET A 25 -2.79 -4.32 8.98
CA MET A 25 -2.98 -4.97 10.29
C MET A 25 -3.18 -3.94 11.41
N ALA A 26 -2.35 -2.90 11.44
CA ALA A 26 -2.46 -1.83 12.42
C ALA A 26 -3.81 -1.10 12.31
N ALA A 27 -4.27 -0.81 11.09
CA ALA A 27 -5.57 -0.19 10.84
C ALA A 27 -6.72 -1.08 11.32
N LYS A 28 -6.68 -2.38 11.03
CA LYS A 28 -7.68 -3.36 11.51
C LYS A 28 -7.76 -3.35 13.04
N HIS A 29 -6.63 -3.48 13.73
CA HIS A 29 -6.60 -3.53 15.19
C HIS A 29 -7.00 -2.19 15.81
N GLY A 30 -6.57 -1.07 15.23
CA GLY A 30 -6.99 0.27 15.66
C GLY A 30 -8.48 0.50 15.50
N ALA A 31 -9.10 0.03 14.41
CA ALA A 31 -10.54 0.13 14.20
C ALA A 31 -11.34 -0.69 15.22
N LEU A 32 -10.90 -1.91 15.55
CA LEU A 32 -11.52 -2.73 16.59
C LEU A 32 -11.46 -2.04 17.95
N LEU A 33 -10.30 -1.49 18.33
CA LEU A 33 -10.16 -0.73 19.57
C LEU A 33 -11.07 0.50 19.59
N ALA A 34 -11.08 1.27 18.50
CA ALA A 34 -11.92 2.47 18.39
C ALA A 34 -13.41 2.16 18.53
N ALA A 35 -13.87 1.01 18.01
CA ALA A 35 -15.24 0.54 18.15
C ALA A 35 -15.57 0.05 19.57
N GLU A 36 -14.61 -0.56 20.27
CA GLU A 36 -14.80 -1.05 21.64
C GLU A 36 -14.94 0.08 22.66
N LEU A 37 -14.26 1.21 22.44
CA LEU A 37 -14.22 2.33 23.39
C LEU A 37 -15.62 2.90 23.76
N PRO A 38 -16.52 3.22 22.81
CA PRO A 38 -17.89 3.61 23.11
C PRO A 38 -18.70 2.53 23.85
N GLN A 39 -18.48 1.26 23.51
CA GLN A 39 -19.18 0.14 24.14
C GLN A 39 -18.73 -0.04 25.59
N ALA A 40 -17.43 -0.11 25.85
CA ALA A 40 -16.87 -0.19 27.19
C ALA A 40 -17.29 1.02 28.07
N ARG A 41 -17.44 2.20 27.47
CA ARG A 41 -17.98 3.38 28.17
C ARG A 41 -19.45 3.18 28.59
N LEU A 42 -20.29 2.65 27.70
CA LEU A 42 -21.68 2.33 28.01
C LEU A 42 -21.76 1.30 29.14
N ASP A 43 -20.99 0.22 29.03
CA ASP A 43 -20.99 -0.89 29.98
C ASP A 43 -20.45 -0.47 31.36
N GLY A 44 -19.45 0.40 31.38
CA GLY A 44 -18.86 0.94 32.61
C GLY A 44 -19.61 2.13 33.23
N ASN A 45 -20.66 2.62 32.57
CA ASN A 45 -21.43 3.82 32.99
C ASN A 45 -20.54 5.05 33.30
N PHE A 46 -19.47 5.23 32.53
CA PHE A 46 -18.58 6.38 32.69
C PHE A 46 -19.18 7.64 32.04
N ALA A 47 -18.96 8.79 32.70
CA ALA A 47 -19.29 10.09 32.12
C ALA A 47 -18.53 10.29 30.80
N MET A 48 -19.22 10.80 29.78
CA MET A 48 -18.65 11.05 28.45
C MET A 48 -17.39 11.93 28.51
N GLU A 49 -17.40 12.94 29.37
CA GLU A 49 -16.29 13.89 29.55
C GLU A 49 -14.99 13.20 29.99
N VAL A 50 -15.08 12.14 30.79
CA VAL A 50 -13.93 11.36 31.28
C VAL A 50 -13.34 10.48 30.17
N ALA A 51 -14.19 9.94 29.29
CA ALA A 51 -13.76 9.07 28.20
C ALA A 51 -13.34 9.84 26.91
N GLN A 52 -13.79 11.10 26.76
CA GLN A 52 -13.63 11.88 25.53
C GLN A 52 -12.15 12.06 25.11
N GLY A 53 -11.26 12.28 26.07
CA GLY A 53 -9.82 12.40 25.80
C GLY A 53 -9.25 11.13 25.18
N ALA A 54 -9.59 9.97 25.76
CA ALA A 54 -9.16 8.67 25.23
C ALA A 54 -9.71 8.44 23.81
N PHE A 55 -10.99 8.72 23.57
CA PHE A 55 -11.59 8.59 22.23
C PHE A 55 -10.80 9.44 21.23
N THR A 56 -10.61 10.72 21.53
CA THR A 56 -9.89 11.65 20.66
C THR A 56 -8.51 11.12 20.29
N HIS A 57 -7.73 10.63 21.26
CA HIS A 57 -6.40 10.10 21.00
C HIS A 57 -6.41 8.84 20.12
N PHE A 58 -7.30 7.88 20.40
CA PHE A 58 -7.34 6.63 19.63
C PHE A 58 -7.92 6.81 18.22
N TYR A 59 -8.96 7.62 18.06
CA TYR A 59 -9.49 7.96 16.73
C TYR A 59 -8.46 8.75 15.90
N ASN A 60 -7.70 9.67 16.52
CA ASN A 60 -6.62 10.38 15.82
C ASN A 60 -5.46 9.45 15.44
N SER A 61 -5.11 8.50 16.30
CA SER A 61 -4.10 7.47 16.00
C SER A 61 -4.52 6.63 14.79
N LEU A 62 -5.77 6.17 14.76
CA LEU A 62 -6.33 5.44 13.61
C LEU A 62 -6.31 6.28 12.33
N SER A 63 -6.72 7.56 12.41
CA SER A 63 -6.66 8.47 11.27
C SER A 63 -5.23 8.67 10.74
N THR A 64 -4.24 8.67 11.64
CA THR A 64 -2.82 8.78 11.28
C THR A 64 -2.35 7.55 10.51
N ILE A 65 -2.74 6.34 10.95
CA ILE A 65 -2.42 5.08 10.24
C ILE A 65 -3.03 5.08 8.83
N VAL A 66 -4.31 5.48 8.71
CA VAL A 66 -4.98 5.55 7.40
C VAL A 66 -4.31 6.57 6.48
N THR A 67 -3.89 7.71 7.01
CA THR A 67 -3.13 8.71 6.25
C THR A 67 -1.78 8.16 5.79
N ALA A 68 -1.03 7.53 6.69
CA ALA A 68 0.25 6.91 6.38
C ALA A 68 0.11 5.85 5.28
N ARG A 69 -0.95 5.04 5.31
CA ARG A 69 -1.28 4.09 4.25
C ARG A 69 -1.46 4.78 2.89
N GLY A 70 -2.18 5.90 2.85
CA GLY A 70 -2.34 6.70 1.62
C GLY A 70 -0.99 7.14 1.04
N GLN A 71 -0.10 7.65 1.89
CA GLN A 71 1.25 8.06 1.49
C GLN A 71 2.09 6.90 0.95
N VAL A 72 1.97 5.70 1.54
CA VAL A 72 2.68 4.50 1.07
C VAL A 72 2.19 4.08 -0.31
N VAL A 73 0.87 4.09 -0.54
CA VAL A 73 0.29 3.77 -1.87
C VAL A 73 0.78 4.74 -2.93
N ASP A 74 0.86 6.04 -2.63
CA ASP A 74 1.38 7.03 -3.55
C ASP A 74 2.88 6.81 -3.82
N GLY A 75 3.67 6.51 -2.79
CA GLY A 75 5.07 6.11 -2.93
C GLY A 75 5.25 4.85 -3.79
N HIS A 76 4.39 3.84 -3.64
CA HIS A 76 4.38 2.64 -4.48
C HIS A 76 4.17 3.00 -5.96
N ARG A 77 3.19 3.87 -6.25
CA ARG A 77 2.92 4.34 -7.62
C ARG A 77 4.13 5.04 -8.23
N GLU A 78 4.83 5.87 -7.47
CA GLU A 78 6.05 6.53 -7.91
C GLU A 78 7.18 5.52 -8.19
N LEU A 79 7.37 4.52 -7.31
CA LEU A 79 8.34 3.44 -7.52
C LEU A 79 8.05 2.63 -8.79
N ALA A 80 6.78 2.38 -9.10
CA ALA A 80 6.38 1.70 -10.33
C ALA A 80 6.69 2.54 -11.61
N VAL A 81 6.63 3.88 -11.52
CA VAL A 81 7.09 4.77 -12.61
C VAL A 81 8.60 4.65 -12.80
N VAL A 82 9.37 4.66 -11.71
CA VAL A 82 10.83 4.50 -11.74
C VAL A 82 11.21 3.14 -12.35
N GLN A 83 10.57 2.05 -11.91
CA GLN A 83 10.81 0.70 -12.43
C GLN A 83 10.62 0.63 -13.95
N ARG A 84 9.50 1.18 -14.46
CA ARG A 84 9.21 1.26 -15.89
C ARG A 84 10.23 2.11 -16.66
N ARG A 85 10.57 3.29 -16.15
CA ARG A 85 11.53 4.21 -16.78
C ARG A 85 12.92 3.57 -16.97
N PHE A 86 13.30 2.70 -16.04
CA PHE A 86 14.62 2.10 -16.01
C PHE A 86 14.65 0.64 -16.49
N ASN A 87 13.53 0.12 -17.01
CA ASN A 87 13.37 -1.27 -17.44
C ASN A 87 13.86 -2.27 -16.38
N LEU A 88 13.58 -1.96 -15.12
CA LEU A 88 13.89 -2.82 -13.97
C LEU A 88 12.90 -3.99 -13.95
N PRO A 89 13.31 -5.18 -13.46
CA PRO A 89 12.43 -6.34 -13.41
C PRO A 89 11.14 -6.01 -12.66
N VAL A 90 10.00 -6.32 -13.30
CA VAL A 90 8.67 -6.12 -12.73
C VAL A 90 8.46 -7.13 -11.62
N VAL A 91 8.32 -6.63 -10.40
CA VAL A 91 7.92 -7.42 -9.23
C VAL A 91 6.40 -7.33 -9.19
N ALA A 92 5.72 -8.28 -9.84
CA ALA A 92 4.27 -8.28 -9.90
C ALA A 92 3.70 -8.81 -8.57
N GLY A 93 3.31 -7.89 -7.69
CA GLY A 93 2.40 -8.16 -6.59
C GLY A 93 1.00 -8.47 -7.12
N GLY A 94 0.80 -9.71 -7.61
CA GLY A 94 -0.53 -10.31 -7.69
C GLY A 94 -1.40 -10.10 -8.93
N GLU A 95 -0.94 -9.49 -10.03
CA GLU A 95 -1.74 -9.42 -11.26
C GLU A 95 -1.04 -10.08 -12.46
N LYS A 96 -1.67 -11.12 -13.01
CA LYS A 96 -1.28 -11.75 -14.29
C LYS A 96 -1.38 -10.69 -15.38
N LEU A 97 -0.27 -10.07 -15.74
CA LEU A 97 -0.15 -9.40 -17.04
C LEU A 97 -0.30 -10.47 -18.12
N SER A 98 -1.48 -10.57 -18.73
CA SER A 98 -1.59 -11.31 -19.99
C SER A 98 -0.73 -10.56 -21.01
N ALA A 99 0.47 -11.06 -21.25
CA ALA A 99 1.31 -10.60 -22.33
C ALA A 99 0.57 -10.91 -23.64
N ARG A 100 -0.08 -9.90 -24.24
CA ARG A 100 -0.32 -9.94 -25.68
C ARG A 100 0.97 -9.47 -26.35
N PRO A 101 1.62 -10.32 -27.16
CA PRO A 101 2.75 -9.89 -27.97
C PRO A 101 2.27 -8.75 -28.88
N LEU A 102 3.03 -7.66 -28.93
CA LEU A 102 2.85 -6.65 -29.96
C LEU A 102 3.18 -7.32 -31.30
N GLU A 103 2.15 -7.64 -32.07
CA GLU A 103 2.31 -8.11 -33.45
C GLU A 103 3.06 -7.04 -34.24
N THR A 104 4.26 -7.39 -34.68
CA THR A 104 5.05 -6.62 -35.64
C THR A 104 4.23 -6.46 -36.92
N VAL A 105 3.69 -5.26 -37.13
CA VAL A 105 3.05 -4.90 -38.40
C VAL A 105 4.14 -4.83 -39.48
N GLU A 106 4.21 -5.88 -40.30
CA GLU A 106 5.11 -5.96 -41.44
C GLU A 106 4.69 -4.90 -42.48
N LYS A 107 5.61 -4.00 -42.83
CA LYS A 107 5.39 -2.99 -43.88
C LYS A 107 5.23 -3.69 -45.23
N PRO A 108 4.16 -3.44 -46.01
CA PRO A 108 4.06 -4.01 -47.35
C PRO A 108 5.13 -3.38 -48.26
N ARG A 109 5.96 -4.26 -48.83
CA ARG A 109 6.99 -3.95 -49.81
C ARG A 109 6.33 -3.41 -51.08
N ARG A 110 6.66 -2.17 -51.45
CA ARG A 110 6.26 -1.58 -52.75
C ARG A 110 6.79 -2.48 -53.87
N VAL A 111 5.93 -2.85 -54.81
CA VAL A 111 6.33 -3.38 -56.12
C VAL A 111 6.04 -2.29 -57.15
N ALA A 112 7.04 -2.07 -58.00
CA ALA A 112 7.12 -1.04 -59.04
C ALA A 112 6.09 -1.26 -60.16
#